data_AF-A0A0J1FDA8-F1
#
_entry.id   AF-A0A0J1FDA8-F1
#
_cell.length_a   1.000
_cell.length_b   1.000
_cell.length_c   1.000
_cell.angle_alpha   90.00
_cell.angle_beta   90.00
_cell.angle_gamma   90.00
#
_symmetry.space_group_name_H-M   'P 1'
#
loop_
_entity.id
_entity.type
_entity.pdbx_description
1 polymer ?
#
loop_
_entity_poly.entity_id
_entity_poly.type
_entity_poly.pdbx_seq_one_letter_code
_entity_poly.pdbx_strand_id
1 'polypeptide(L)'
;MRGKTSEFDSRDESAFFKKPHAHSQYLWYNEAVDKCINTRHATYFTNYHIVWIPKYRRKILTGNVAQAVEESLQTVAQEKEWEIIALEVMPDHVHLFVSAPPKYAPAEIVKAFKGWSARRVLMAFPNLAQKTGRGTLWAPSYYVGTAGNVSAETIRHYIEECQDH
;
A
#
# COMPACT_ATOMS: atom_id res chain seq x y z
N MET A 1 -44.23 3.93 9.18
CA MET A 1 -43.63 4.45 10.43
C MET A 1 -42.33 3.68 10.65
N ARG A 2 -41.19 4.31 10.31
CA ARG A 2 -40.08 4.69 11.22
C ARG A 2 -39.47 3.52 11.99
N GLY A 3 -38.24 3.18 11.62
CA GLY A 3 -37.41 2.17 12.26
C GLY A 3 -36.80 2.63 13.58
N LYS A 4 -36.05 1.70 14.18
CA LYS A 4 -35.06 1.96 15.23
C LYS A 4 -33.79 1.17 14.91
N THR A 5 -32.73 1.92 14.77
CA THR A 5 -31.31 1.54 14.74
C THR A 5 -30.89 1.00 16.11
N SER A 6 -30.14 -0.12 16.14
CA SER A 6 -29.43 -0.56 17.33
C SER A 6 -28.10 0.20 17.43
N GLU A 7 -27.95 1.00 18.47
CA GLU A 7 -26.71 1.67 18.85
C GLU A 7 -25.61 0.65 19.18
N PHE A 8 -24.44 0.90 18.60
CA PHE A 8 -23.18 0.22 18.86
C PHE A 8 -22.55 0.85 20.12
N ASP A 9 -22.30 0.02 21.14
CA ASP A 9 -21.81 0.42 22.46
C ASP A 9 -20.37 0.96 22.38
N SER A 10 -20.19 2.22 22.76
CA SER A 10 -18.98 3.04 22.59
C SER A 10 -18.07 3.07 23.82
N ARG A 11 -17.98 1.96 24.57
CA ARG A 11 -17.30 1.94 25.88
C ARG A 11 -16.08 1.03 26.03
N ASP A 12 -15.40 0.70 24.93
CA ASP A 12 -14.15 -0.08 24.99
C ASP A 12 -12.98 0.52 24.18
N GLU A 13 -12.87 1.86 24.13
CA GLU A 13 -11.69 2.54 23.53
C GLU A 13 -10.75 3.17 24.58
N SER A 14 -11.13 3.15 25.86
CA SER A 14 -10.37 3.86 26.92
C SER A 14 -9.20 3.06 27.52
N ALA A 15 -9.05 1.77 27.17
CA ALA A 15 -7.93 0.95 27.64
C ALA A 15 -6.64 1.10 26.79
N PHE A 16 -6.72 1.72 25.61
CA PHE A 16 -5.60 1.90 24.69
C PHE A 16 -4.79 3.20 24.91
N PHE A 17 -5.24 4.10 25.80
CA PHE A 17 -4.65 5.41 26.04
C PHE A 17 -4.02 5.57 27.43
N LYS A 18 -3.25 4.58 27.90
CA LYS A 18 -2.31 4.83 29.01
C LYS A 18 -1.04 5.47 28.45
N LYS A 19 -0.79 6.73 28.82
CA LYS A 19 0.48 7.42 28.51
C LYS A 19 1.65 6.58 29.03
N PRO A 20 2.66 6.24 28.20
CA PRO A 20 3.82 5.52 28.69
C PRO A 20 4.67 6.43 29.58
N HIS A 21 5.36 5.86 30.58
CA HIS A 21 6.45 6.56 31.28
C HIS A 21 7.56 6.91 30.26
N ALA A 22 8.29 8.01 30.48
CA ALA A 22 9.30 8.56 29.55
C ALA A 22 10.30 7.53 28.99
N HIS A 23 10.69 6.53 29.78
CA HIS A 23 11.57 5.43 29.35
C HIS A 23 10.91 4.48 28.33
N SER A 24 9.59 4.27 28.44
CA SER A 24 8.80 3.47 27.50
C SER A 24 8.51 4.24 26.20
N GLN A 25 8.43 5.57 26.24
CA GLN A 25 8.34 6.39 25.02
C GLN A 25 9.66 6.36 24.22
N TYR A 26 10.81 6.38 24.88
CA TYR A 26 12.13 6.26 24.24
C TYR A 26 12.36 4.90 23.57
N LEU A 27 11.95 3.80 24.21
CA LEU A 27 12.07 2.46 23.62
C LEU A 27 11.13 2.30 22.42
N TRP A 28 9.92 2.84 22.48
CA TRP A 28 8.97 2.82 21.37
C TRP A 28 9.38 3.75 20.21
N TYR A 29 10.04 4.87 20.52
CA TYR A 29 10.66 5.75 19.52
C TYR A 29 11.76 5.03 18.76
N ASN A 30 12.71 4.40 19.46
CA ASN A 30 13.76 3.62 18.80
C ASN A 30 13.17 2.47 17.96
N GLU A 31 12.13 1.78 18.45
CA GLU A 31 11.47 0.72 17.69
C GLU A 31 10.69 1.23 16.45
N ALA A 32 10.16 2.46 16.50
CA ALA A 32 9.51 3.11 15.37
C ALA A 32 10.51 3.70 14.36
N VAL A 33 11.63 4.25 14.84
CA VAL A 33 12.75 4.76 14.02
C VAL A 33 13.54 3.60 13.39
N ASP A 34 13.66 2.46 14.07
CA ASP A 34 14.25 1.22 13.53
C ASP A 34 13.46 0.66 12.34
N LYS A 35 12.18 1.04 12.19
CA LYS A 35 11.34 0.68 11.03
C LYS A 35 11.48 1.66 9.87
N CYS A 36 12.22 2.76 10.01
CA CYS A 36 12.45 3.71 8.94
C CYS A 36 13.53 3.20 7.97
N ILE A 37 13.28 3.38 6.68
CA ILE A 37 14.22 3.02 5.62
C ILE A 37 15.11 4.22 5.31
N ASN A 38 16.42 3.99 5.21
CA ASN A 38 17.39 5.03 4.92
C ASN A 38 17.86 4.99 3.46
N THR A 39 17.98 6.17 2.86
CA THR A 39 18.65 6.42 1.58
C THR A 39 19.73 7.47 1.79
N ARG A 40 20.55 7.76 0.76
CA ARG A 40 21.57 8.81 0.82
C ARG A 40 21.02 10.19 1.23
N HIS A 41 19.75 10.48 0.94
CA HIS A 41 19.18 11.82 1.08
C HIS A 41 17.87 11.86 1.89
N ALA A 42 17.41 10.72 2.41
CA ALA A 42 16.14 10.65 3.14
C ALA A 42 16.07 9.41 4.03
N THR A 43 15.55 9.60 5.23
CA THR A 43 15.02 8.57 6.13
C THR A 43 13.51 8.62 6.03
N TYR A 44 12.84 7.49 5.78
CA TYR A 44 11.41 7.50 5.48
C TYR A 44 10.65 6.28 6.01
N PHE A 45 9.37 6.50 6.29
CA PHE A 45 8.38 5.47 6.58
C PHE A 45 7.12 5.73 5.77
N THR A 46 7.18 5.45 4.46
CA THR A 46 6.12 5.78 3.50
C THR A 46 5.54 4.51 2.90
N ASN A 47 4.45 4.04 3.50
CA ASN A 47 3.73 2.87 3.04
C ASN A 47 2.38 3.25 2.43
N TYR A 48 2.06 2.60 1.30
CA TYR A 48 0.85 2.84 0.53
C TYR A 48 0.03 1.56 0.42
N HIS A 49 -1.24 1.63 0.79
CA HIS A 49 -2.26 0.67 0.43
C HIS A 49 -2.90 1.08 -0.89
N ILE A 50 -2.65 0.30 -1.92
CA ILE A 50 -3.07 0.56 -3.28
C ILE A 50 -4.05 -0.53 -3.69
N VAL A 51 -5.17 -0.14 -4.29
CA VAL A 51 -6.17 -1.08 -4.82
C VAL A 51 -6.52 -0.70 -6.24
N TRP A 52 -6.55 -1.68 -7.14
CA TRP A 52 -7.09 -1.49 -8.49
C TRP A 52 -7.80 -2.73 -8.99
N ILE A 53 -8.60 -2.53 -10.05
CA ILE A 53 -9.47 -3.56 -10.60
C ILE A 53 -9.19 -3.80 -12.09
N PRO A 54 -9.44 -5.01 -12.62
CA PRO A 54 -9.54 -5.25 -14.05
C PRO A 54 -10.58 -4.33 -14.70
N LYS A 55 -10.40 -4.03 -15.98
CA LYS A 55 -11.36 -3.23 -16.74
C LYS A 55 -12.73 -3.89 -16.70
N TYR A 56 -13.76 -3.12 -16.34
CA TYR A 56 -15.13 -3.58 -16.10
C TYR A 56 -15.28 -4.59 -14.93
N ARG A 57 -14.31 -4.64 -14.00
CA ARG A 57 -14.32 -5.50 -12.82
C ARG A 57 -14.53 -6.99 -13.14
N ARG A 58 -13.93 -7.45 -14.25
CA ARG A 58 -14.07 -8.83 -14.69
C ARG A 58 -13.29 -9.77 -13.77
N LYS A 59 -13.87 -10.93 -13.47
CA LYS A 59 -13.24 -11.99 -12.68
C LYS A 59 -12.24 -12.79 -13.52
N ILE A 60 -11.13 -12.16 -13.91
CA ILE A 60 -10.12 -12.73 -14.82
C ILE A 60 -8.80 -13.07 -14.12
N LEU A 61 -8.62 -12.61 -12.89
CA LEU A 61 -7.39 -12.81 -12.11
C LEU A 61 -7.47 -14.14 -11.36
N THR A 62 -7.44 -15.24 -12.09
CA THR A 62 -7.57 -16.60 -11.52
C THR A 62 -6.54 -17.54 -12.12
N GLY A 63 -6.10 -18.53 -11.35
CA GLY A 63 -5.12 -19.53 -11.79
C GLY A 63 -3.85 -18.87 -12.34
N ASN A 64 -3.42 -19.30 -13.53
CA ASN A 64 -2.18 -18.82 -14.16
C ASN A 64 -2.18 -17.30 -14.40
N VAL A 65 -3.34 -16.66 -14.57
CA VAL A 65 -3.40 -15.20 -14.76
C VAL A 65 -3.07 -14.46 -13.46
N ALA A 66 -3.59 -14.95 -12.33
CA ALA A 66 -3.27 -14.38 -11.02
C ALA A 66 -1.77 -14.53 -10.71
N GLN A 67 -1.22 -15.73 -10.91
CA GLN A 67 0.20 -16.01 -10.72
C GLN A 67 1.08 -15.08 -11.58
N ALA A 68 0.74 -14.88 -12.86
CA ALA A 68 1.50 -13.99 -13.73
C ALA A 68 1.43 -12.51 -13.29
N VAL A 69 0.32 -12.07 -12.69
CA VAL A 69 0.22 -10.75 -12.07
C VAL A 69 1.15 -10.66 -10.87
N GLU A 70 1.08 -11.62 -9.94
CA GLU A 70 1.93 -11.65 -8.73
C GLU A 70 3.41 -11.60 -9.08
N GLU A 71 3.86 -12.48 -9.97
CA GLU A 71 5.25 -12.50 -10.47
C GLU A 71 5.65 -11.16 -11.09
N SER A 72 4.75 -10.53 -11.85
CA SER A 72 5.03 -9.23 -12.45
C SER A 72 5.21 -8.14 -11.41
N LEU A 73 4.37 -8.13 -10.37
CA LEU A 73 4.43 -7.11 -9.33
C LEU A 73 5.69 -7.28 -8.49
N GLN A 74 6.05 -8.51 -8.14
CA GLN A 74 7.31 -8.82 -7.46
C GLN A 74 8.52 -8.38 -8.30
N THR A 75 8.52 -8.65 -9.60
CA THR A 75 9.58 -8.21 -10.52
C THR A 75 9.73 -6.69 -10.52
N VAL A 76 8.61 -5.95 -10.63
CA VAL A 76 8.64 -4.47 -10.62
C VAL A 76 9.20 -3.93 -9.31
N ALA A 77 8.78 -4.50 -8.19
CA ALA A 77 9.25 -4.08 -6.88
C ALA A 77 10.76 -4.31 -6.73
N GLN A 78 11.25 -5.47 -7.16
CA GLN A 78 12.67 -5.78 -7.14
C GLN A 78 13.49 -4.85 -8.04
N GLU A 79 13.05 -4.62 -9.28
CA GLU A 79 13.69 -3.70 -10.24
C GLU A 79 13.69 -2.23 -9.78
N LYS A 80 12.73 -1.85 -8.94
CA LYS A 80 12.59 -0.49 -8.41
C LYS A 80 13.15 -0.30 -7.01
N GLU A 81 13.65 -1.38 -6.40
CA GLU A 81 14.04 -1.40 -4.98
C GLU A 81 12.90 -0.89 -4.08
N TRP A 82 11.68 -1.31 -4.38
CA TRP A 82 10.50 -1.10 -3.55
C TRP A 82 10.18 -2.37 -2.78
N GLU A 83 9.63 -2.23 -1.59
CA GLU A 83 9.31 -3.36 -0.73
C GLU A 83 7.80 -3.63 -0.75
N ILE A 84 7.40 -4.79 -1.26
CA ILE A 84 6.02 -5.27 -1.14
C ILE A 84 5.88 -5.92 0.25
N ILE A 85 5.15 -5.24 1.13
CA ILE A 85 4.88 -5.71 2.49
C ILE A 85 3.78 -6.78 2.46
N ALA A 86 2.75 -6.58 1.65
CA ALA A 86 1.68 -7.56 1.43
C ALA A 86 1.08 -7.42 0.02
N LEU A 87 0.67 -8.53 -0.56
CA LEU A 87 0.04 -8.58 -1.88
C LEU A 87 -1.05 -9.65 -1.88
N GLU A 88 -2.25 -9.27 -2.28
CA GLU A 88 -3.37 -10.20 -2.51
C GLU A 88 -3.96 -9.95 -3.90
N VAL A 89 -4.06 -11.02 -4.69
CA VAL A 89 -4.72 -10.99 -6.01
C VAL A 89 -6.03 -11.75 -5.92
N MET A 90 -7.12 -10.99 -5.91
CA MET A 90 -8.48 -11.51 -5.90
C MET A 90 -9.01 -11.58 -7.33
N PRO A 91 -10.01 -12.44 -7.63
CA PRO A 91 -10.48 -12.64 -9.01
C PRO A 91 -10.81 -11.36 -9.78
N ASP A 92 -11.32 -10.33 -9.11
CA ASP A 92 -11.75 -9.05 -9.68
C ASP A 92 -11.00 -7.82 -9.18
N HIS A 93 -9.94 -7.95 -8.37
CA HIS A 93 -9.14 -6.81 -7.87
C HIS A 93 -7.80 -7.23 -7.28
N VAL A 94 -6.89 -6.27 -7.12
CA VAL A 94 -5.58 -6.46 -6.46
C VAL A 94 -5.48 -5.51 -5.27
N HIS A 95 -5.06 -6.03 -4.12
CA HIS A 95 -4.61 -5.27 -2.97
C HIS A 95 -3.09 -5.33 -2.89
N LEU A 96 -2.45 -4.17 -2.88
CA LEU A 96 -1.00 -4.05 -2.76
C LEU A 96 -0.68 -3.14 -1.57
N PHE A 97 0.13 -3.64 -0.65
CA PHE A 97 0.71 -2.84 0.42
C PHE A 97 2.22 -2.74 0.19
N VAL A 98 2.71 -1.54 -0.10
CA VAL A 98 4.07 -1.30 -0.59
C VAL A 98 4.74 -0.14 0.14
N SER A 99 5.99 -0.32 0.54
CA SER A 99 6.89 0.75 0.96
C SER A 99 7.74 1.21 -0.23
N ALA A 100 7.78 2.52 -0.46
CA ALA A 100 8.54 3.10 -1.56
C ALA A 100 9.16 4.45 -1.15
N PRO A 101 10.36 4.79 -1.66
CA PRO A 101 11.01 6.06 -1.35
C PRO A 101 10.13 7.28 -1.66
N PRO A 102 10.17 8.34 -0.83
CA PRO A 102 9.30 9.51 -0.95
C PRO A 102 9.54 10.34 -2.21
N LYS A 103 10.66 10.11 -2.93
CA LYS A 103 10.94 10.71 -4.24
C LYS A 103 9.94 10.28 -5.32
N TYR A 104 9.28 9.13 -5.14
CA TYR A 104 8.29 8.63 -6.08
C TYR A 104 6.89 9.07 -5.67
N ALA A 105 6.17 9.72 -6.58
CA ALA A 105 4.78 10.06 -6.33
C ALA A 105 3.92 8.78 -6.32
N PRO A 106 2.84 8.70 -5.51
CA PRO A 106 1.95 7.53 -5.49
C PRO A 106 1.42 7.13 -6.88
N ALA A 107 1.12 8.12 -7.73
CA ALA A 107 0.68 7.89 -9.09
C ALA A 107 1.73 7.21 -9.97
N GLU A 108 3.02 7.47 -9.74
CA GLU A 108 4.13 6.84 -10.47
C GLU A 108 4.30 5.37 -10.05
N ILE A 109 4.15 5.09 -8.75
CA ILE A 109 4.16 3.74 -8.19
C ILE A 109 3.06 2.90 -8.85
N VAL A 110 1.84 3.42 -8.85
CA VAL A 110 0.68 2.76 -9.46
C VAL A 110 0.88 2.56 -10.97
N LYS A 111 1.42 3.58 -11.66
CA LYS A 111 1.70 3.50 -13.11
C LYS A 111 2.68 2.37 -13.43
N ALA A 112 3.74 2.22 -12.63
CA ALA A 112 4.72 1.15 -12.80
C ALA A 112 4.07 -0.23 -12.64
N PHE A 113 3.42 -0.48 -11.50
CA PHE A 113 2.79 -1.77 -11.21
C PHE A 113 1.71 -2.15 -12.22
N LYS A 114 0.76 -1.24 -12.52
CA LYS A 114 -0.31 -1.51 -13.49
C LYS A 114 0.24 -1.68 -14.91
N GLY A 115 1.23 -0.89 -15.31
CA GLY A 115 1.79 -0.93 -16.66
C GLY A 115 2.53 -2.23 -16.96
N TRP A 116 3.43 -2.64 -16.06
CA TRP A 116 4.23 -3.86 -16.23
C TRP A 116 3.36 -5.11 -16.16
N SER A 117 2.48 -5.19 -15.16
CA SER A 117 1.56 -6.33 -15.03
C SER A 117 0.63 -6.47 -16.23
N ALA A 118 0.06 -5.36 -16.74
CA ALA A 118 -0.76 -5.40 -17.95
C ALA A 118 0.02 -5.92 -19.15
N ARG A 119 1.24 -5.41 -19.36
CA ARG A 119 2.09 -5.84 -20.48
C ARG A 119 2.43 -7.33 -20.39
N ARG A 120 2.92 -7.81 -19.25
CA ARG A 120 3.30 -9.21 -19.04
C ARG A 120 2.10 -10.14 -19.27
N VAL A 121 0.97 -9.84 -18.64
CA VAL A 121 -0.24 -10.68 -18.74
C VAL A 121 -0.81 -10.69 -20.16
N LEU A 122 -0.90 -9.55 -20.83
CA LEU A 122 -1.46 -9.50 -22.19
C LEU A 122 -0.56 -10.19 -23.22
N MET A 123 0.76 -10.22 -23.00
CA MET A 123 1.70 -10.99 -23.82
C MET A 123 1.60 -12.50 -23.54
N ALA A 124 1.49 -12.90 -22.28
CA ALA A 124 1.40 -14.31 -21.88
C ALA A 124 0.04 -14.95 -22.20
N PHE A 125 -1.04 -14.15 -22.22
CA PHE A 125 -2.41 -14.63 -22.44
C PHE A 125 -3.12 -13.85 -23.55
N PRO A 126 -2.78 -14.07 -24.84
CA PRO A 126 -3.38 -13.35 -25.98
C PRO A 126 -4.92 -13.47 -26.05
N ASN A 127 -5.47 -14.60 -25.63
CA ASN A 127 -6.93 -14.81 -25.56
C ASN A 127 -7.61 -13.86 -24.56
N LEU A 128 -6.89 -13.41 -23.52
CA LEU A 128 -7.36 -12.41 -22.58
C LEU A 128 -7.41 -11.03 -23.24
N ALA A 129 -6.42 -10.71 -24.08
CA ALA A 129 -6.34 -9.44 -24.80
C ALA A 129 -7.57 -9.25 -25.71
N GLN A 130 -8.05 -10.31 -26.36
CA GLN A 130 -9.27 -10.30 -27.17
C GLN A 130 -10.52 -10.02 -26.32
N LYS A 131 -10.56 -10.54 -25.09
CA LYS A 131 -11.67 -10.29 -24.16
C LYS A 131 -11.60 -8.86 -23.62
N THR A 132 -10.42 -8.34 -23.32
CA THR A 132 -10.24 -6.99 -22.78
C THR A 132 -10.41 -5.94 -23.88
N GLY A 133 -11.43 -5.08 -23.79
CA GLY A 133 -11.72 -4.09 -24.83
C GLY A 133 -10.53 -3.18 -25.14
N ARG A 134 -9.97 -3.32 -26.35
CA ARG A 134 -8.77 -2.63 -26.89
C ARG A 134 -7.45 -3.00 -26.18
N GLY A 135 -7.29 -4.24 -25.71
CA GLY A 135 -6.02 -4.69 -25.11
C GLY A 135 -5.67 -3.96 -23.82
N THR A 136 -6.67 -3.52 -23.05
CA THR A 136 -6.47 -2.85 -21.75
C THR A 136 -6.88 -3.78 -20.61
N LEU A 137 -5.92 -4.21 -19.79
CA LEU A 137 -6.20 -5.11 -18.66
C LEU A 137 -6.92 -4.41 -17.49
N TRP A 138 -6.44 -3.25 -17.09
CA TRP A 138 -6.88 -2.55 -15.88
C TRP A 138 -7.89 -1.43 -16.15
N ALA A 139 -8.73 -1.13 -15.17
CA ALA A 139 -9.48 0.13 -15.16
C ALA A 139 -8.51 1.32 -15.04
N PRO A 140 -8.87 2.53 -15.54
CA PRO A 140 -7.99 3.69 -15.42
C PRO A 140 -7.80 4.13 -13.96
N SER A 141 -8.86 4.05 -13.15
CA SER A 141 -8.85 4.43 -11.74
C SER A 141 -8.10 3.42 -10.84
N TYR A 142 -7.80 3.88 -9.63
CA TYR A 142 -7.22 3.13 -8.53
C TYR A 142 -7.54 3.87 -7.23
N TYR A 143 -7.45 3.16 -6.11
CA TYR A 143 -7.44 3.73 -4.78
C TYR A 143 -6.00 3.74 -4.24
N VAL A 144 -5.67 4.77 -3.46
CA VAL A 144 -4.44 4.82 -2.67
C VAL A 144 -4.74 5.46 -1.32
N GLY A 145 -4.29 4.80 -0.25
CA GLY A 145 -4.28 5.33 1.10
C GLY A 145 -2.89 5.16 1.71
N THR A 146 -2.45 6.11 2.52
CA THR A 146 -1.23 5.95 3.32
C THR A 146 -1.53 5.14 4.57
N ALA A 147 -0.61 4.27 4.98
CA ALA A 147 -0.68 3.61 6.27
C ALA A 147 0.61 3.90 7.03
N GLY A 148 0.49 4.53 8.19
CA GLY A 148 1.63 4.84 9.03
C GLY A 148 1.18 5.10 10.47
N ASN A 149 1.78 4.36 11.41
CA ASN A 149 1.55 4.55 12.84
C ASN A 149 2.61 5.54 13.37
N VAL A 150 2.66 6.75 12.81
CA VAL A 150 3.54 7.80 13.32
C VAL A 150 2.72 8.64 14.29
N SER A 151 2.97 8.49 15.59
CA SER A 151 2.28 9.27 16.61
C SER A 151 2.62 10.75 16.48
N ALA A 152 1.71 11.64 16.87
CA ALA A 152 1.99 13.08 16.91
C ALA A 152 3.21 13.43 17.78
N GLU A 153 3.58 12.56 18.71
CA GLU A 153 4.73 12.69 19.58
C GLU A 153 6.05 12.37 18.85
N THR A 154 6.05 11.38 17.96
CA THR A 154 7.17 11.08 17.05
C THR A 154 7.43 12.26 16.10
N ILE A 155 6.38 12.91 15.61
CA ILE A 155 6.49 14.10 14.76
C ILE A 155 7.08 15.27 15.56
N ARG A 156 6.63 15.50 16.80
CA ARG A 156 7.17 16.57 17.65
C ARG A 156 8.64 16.36 17.96
N HIS A 157 9.05 15.15 18.29
CA HIS A 157 10.45 14.88 18.62
C HIS A 157 11.38 15.05 17.41
N TYR A 158 10.94 14.66 16.21
CA TYR A 158 11.68 14.95 14.97
C TYR A 158 11.86 16.46 14.73
N ILE A 159 10.84 17.27 15.08
CA ILE A 159 10.92 18.73 14.98
C ILE A 159 11.91 19.30 16.01
N GLU A 160 12.02 18.71 17.20
CA GLU A 160 12.97 19.12 18.24
C GLU A 160 14.42 18.78 17.86
N GLU A 161 14.70 17.56 17.40
CA GLU A 161 16.07 17.16 16.98
C GLU A 161 16.58 17.94 15.76
N CYS A 162 15.69 18.33 14.82
CA CYS A 162 16.06 19.15 13.67
C CYS A 162 16.37 20.63 14.02
N GLN A 163 16.10 21.09 15.25
CA GLN A 163 16.42 22.46 15.67
C GLN A 163 17.79 22.60 16.33
N ASP A 164 18.43 21.49 16.74
CA ASP A 164 19.72 21.48 17.44
C ASP A 164 20.93 21.34 16.48
N HIS A 165 20.73 21.56 15.17
CA HIS A 165 21.76 21.55 14.13
C HIS A 165 21.87 22.86 13.36
#